data_AF-A0A9P0M1K8-F1
#
_entry.id   AF-A0A9P0M1K8-F1
#
_cell.length_a   1.000
_cell.length_b   1.000
_cell.length_c   1.000
_cell.angle_alpha   90.00
_cell.angle_beta   90.00
_cell.angle_gamma   90.00
#
_symmetry.space_group_name_H-M   'P 1'
#
loop_
_entity.id
_entity.type
_entity.pdbx_description
1 polymer ?
#
loop_
_entity_poly.entity_id
_entity_poly.type
_entity_poly.pdbx_seq_one_letter_code
_entity_poly.pdbx_strand_id
1 'polypeptide(L)'
;MAEKPISLEDIYNLIAKVEIEHLNKNITEVKKEIENTNNKFKEIKEENKTLKIKLNVLEAKLKKYNVVAYGRNEEDKGAAEEAKEFIEQKLEIFIEATQIRDSYRIGRKVENQ
;
A
#
# COMPACT_ATOMS: atom_id res chain seq x y z
N MET A 1 52.48 -24.29 -48.13
CA MET A 1 51.12 -24.86 -48.13
C MET A 1 50.18 -23.71 -48.45
N ALA A 2 49.44 -23.78 -49.57
CA ALA A 2 48.48 -22.73 -49.91
C ALA A 2 47.26 -22.87 -48.99
N GLU A 3 46.90 -21.81 -48.27
CA GLU A 3 45.67 -21.77 -47.47
C GLU A 3 44.47 -21.93 -48.40
N LYS A 4 43.58 -22.87 -48.07
CA LYS A 4 42.32 -23.04 -48.80
C LYS A 4 41.48 -21.76 -48.63
N PRO A 5 40.89 -21.21 -49.69
CA PRO A 5 40.02 -20.05 -49.57
C PRO A 5 38.81 -20.41 -48.70
N ILE A 6 38.50 -19.53 -47.74
CA ILE A 6 37.32 -19.61 -46.89
C ILE A 6 36.07 -19.59 -47.77
N SER A 7 35.15 -20.53 -47.56
CA SER A 7 33.89 -20.55 -48.31
C SER A 7 32.92 -19.52 -47.74
N LEU A 8 31.98 -19.04 -48.58
CA LEU A 8 30.87 -18.20 -48.13
C LEU A 8 30.08 -18.85 -46.99
N GLU A 9 29.94 -20.18 -47.01
CA GLU A 9 29.24 -20.93 -45.98
C GLU A 9 29.98 -20.90 -44.64
N ASP A 10 31.32 -20.95 -44.65
CA ASP A 10 32.14 -20.77 -43.45
C ASP A 10 31.95 -19.37 -42.84
N ILE A 11 31.80 -18.34 -43.69
CA ILE A 11 31.55 -16.95 -43.26
C ILE A 11 30.16 -16.84 -42.61
N TYR A 12 29.12 -17.39 -43.24
CA TYR A 12 27.76 -17.38 -42.69
C TYR A 12 27.68 -18.14 -41.37
N ASN A 13 28.33 -19.30 -41.28
CA ASN A 13 28.39 -20.08 -40.04
C ASN A 13 29.11 -19.34 -38.90
N LEU A 14 30.17 -18.60 -39.22
CA LEU A 14 30.88 -17.78 -38.24
C LEU A 14 30.00 -16.62 -37.72
N ILE A 15 29.30 -15.91 -38.61
CA ILE A 15 28.39 -14.82 -38.23
C ILE A 15 27.27 -15.35 -37.34
N ALA A 16 26.61 -16.44 -37.75
CA ALA A 16 25.55 -17.07 -36.98
C ALA A 16 26.02 -17.51 -35.59
N LYS A 17 27.24 -18.05 -35.48
CA LYS A 17 27.82 -18.45 -34.19
C LYS A 17 28.02 -17.25 -33.26
N VAL A 18 28.54 -16.14 -33.78
CA VAL A 18 28.74 -14.91 -32.99
C VAL A 18 27.40 -14.32 -32.53
N GLU A 19 26.39 -14.31 -33.39
CA GLU A 19 25.04 -13.85 -33.04
C GLU A 19 24.41 -14.72 -31.95
N ILE A 20 24.53 -16.05 -32.06
CA ILE A 20 24.05 -16.99 -31.05
C ILE A 20 24.75 -16.77 -29.70
N GLU A 21 26.07 -16.59 -29.69
CA GLU A 21 26.83 -16.29 -28.47
C GLU A 21 26.38 -14.98 -27.83
N HIS A 22 26.15 -13.94 -28.63
CA HIS A 22 25.63 -12.66 -28.14
C HIS A 22 24.21 -12.81 -27.56
N LEU A 23 23.31 -13.50 -28.26
CA LEU A 23 21.95 -13.74 -27.78
C LEU A 23 21.95 -14.53 -26.47
N ASN A 24 22.80 -15.56 -26.35
CA ASN A 24 22.94 -16.34 -25.12
C ASN A 24 23.44 -15.49 -23.93
N LYS A 25 24.37 -14.56 -24.18
CA LYS A 25 24.82 -13.61 -23.17
C LYS A 25 23.66 -12.71 -22.71
N ASN A 26 22.92 -12.12 -23.64
CA ASN A 26 21.77 -11.26 -23.34
C ASN A 26 20.70 -12.03 -22.54
N ILE A 27 20.38 -13.26 -22.95
CA ILE A 27 19.42 -14.13 -22.25
C ILE A 27 19.87 -14.37 -20.80
N THR A 28 21.17 -14.58 -20.59
CA THR A 28 21.74 -14.82 -19.25
C THR A 28 21.62 -13.58 -18.37
N GLU A 29 21.88 -12.40 -18.93
CA GLU A 29 21.75 -11.12 -18.22
C GLU A 29 20.29 -10.84 -17.85
N VAL A 30 19.36 -10.98 -18.81
CA VAL A 30 17.92 -10.81 -18.58
C VAL A 30 17.41 -11.79 -17.51
N LYS A 31 17.85 -13.04 -17.52
CA LYS A 31 17.48 -14.02 -16.47
C LYS A 31 17.91 -13.56 -15.07
N LYS A 32 19.11 -13.00 -14.94
CA LYS A 32 19.58 -12.45 -13.65
C LYS A 32 18.75 -11.25 -13.20
N GLU A 33 18.39 -10.36 -14.13
CA GLU A 33 17.54 -9.22 -13.83
C GLU A 33 16.13 -9.63 -13.39
N ILE A 34 15.55 -10.63 -14.04
CA ILE A 34 14.25 -11.22 -13.66
C ILE A 34 14.33 -11.82 -12.25
N GLU A 35 15.38 -12.58 -11.95
CA GLU A 35 15.58 -13.18 -10.62
C GLU A 35 15.70 -12.12 -9.53
N ASN A 36 16.52 -11.10 -9.75
CA ASN A 36 16.68 -9.98 -8.84
C ASN A 36 15.36 -9.22 -8.61
N THR A 37 14.59 -9.00 -9.67
CA THR A 37 13.28 -8.34 -9.60
C THR A 37 12.28 -9.18 -8.80
N ASN A 38 12.25 -10.49 -9.02
CA ASN A 38 11.40 -11.41 -8.27
C ASN A 38 11.73 -11.43 -6.77
N ASN A 39 13.02 -11.35 -6.41
CA ASN A 39 13.44 -11.27 -5.01
C ASN A 39 12.97 -9.96 -4.35
N LYS A 40 13.17 -8.81 -5.01
CA LYS A 40 12.66 -7.52 -4.52
C LYS A 40 11.13 -7.52 -4.37
N PHE A 41 10.42 -8.13 -5.31
CA PHE A 41 8.96 -8.24 -5.22
C PHE A 41 8.52 -9.06 -3.99
N LYS A 42 9.21 -10.16 -3.67
CA LYS A 42 8.93 -10.94 -2.45
C LYS A 42 9.15 -10.12 -1.19
N GLU A 43 10.25 -9.38 -1.10
CA GLU A 43 10.55 -8.50 0.04
C GLU A 43 9.46 -7.45 0.25
N ILE A 44 9.10 -6.72 -0.81
CA ILE A 44 8.04 -5.70 -0.78
C ILE A 44 6.69 -6.30 -0.39
N LYS A 45 6.39 -7.52 -0.82
CA LYS A 45 5.14 -8.21 -0.49
C LYS A 45 5.05 -8.54 1.01
N GLU A 46 6.13 -9.02 1.61
CA GLU A 46 6.18 -9.30 3.06
C GLU A 46 6.14 -8.01 3.90
N GLU A 47 6.82 -6.96 3.45
CA GLU A 47 6.74 -5.65 4.10
C GLU A 47 5.30 -5.10 4.07
N ASN A 48 4.63 -5.16 2.93
CA ASN A 48 3.23 -4.75 2.80
C ASN A 48 2.29 -5.52 3.73
N LYS A 49 2.50 -6.84 3.87
CA LYS A 49 1.73 -7.66 4.82
C LYS A 49 1.94 -7.18 6.25
N THR A 50 3.19 -6.89 6.63
CA THR A 50 3.55 -6.36 7.95
C THR A 50 2.93 -4.99 8.20
N LEU A 51 2.98 -4.08 7.23
CA LEU A 51 2.39 -2.75 7.32
C LEU A 51 0.87 -2.80 7.49
N LYS A 52 0.18 -3.67 6.75
CA LYS A 52 -1.27 -3.89 6.91
C LYS A 52 -1.62 -4.35 8.32
N ILE A 53 -0.83 -5.26 8.90
CA ILE A 53 -1.04 -5.71 10.28
C ILE A 53 -0.83 -4.54 11.26
N LYS A 54 0.24 -3.76 11.10
CA LYS A 54 0.50 -2.57 11.94
C LYS A 54 -0.63 -1.55 11.85
N LEU A 55 -1.14 -1.28 10.64
CA LEU A 55 -2.27 -0.39 10.43
C LEU A 55 -3.52 -0.88 11.16
N ASN A 56 -3.87 -2.16 10.99
CA ASN A 56 -5.03 -2.75 11.68
C ASN A 56 -4.90 -2.66 13.21
N VAL A 57 -3.69 -2.88 13.75
CA VAL A 57 -3.42 -2.74 15.19
C VAL A 57 -3.58 -1.29 15.65
N LEU A 58 -3.09 -0.32 14.87
CA LEU A 58 -3.24 1.10 15.17
C LEU A 58 -4.71 1.54 15.11
N GLU A 59 -5.45 1.12 14.09
CA GLU A 59 -6.89 1.39 13.98
C GLU A 59 -7.67 0.81 15.15
N ALA A 60 -7.37 -0.44 15.55
CA ALA A 60 -8.01 -1.06 16.70
C ALA A 60 -7.71 -0.30 18.00
N LYS A 61 -6.46 0.15 18.19
CA LYS A 61 -6.07 0.97 19.34
C LYS A 61 -6.77 2.32 19.33
N LEU A 62 -6.88 2.99 18.19
CA LEU A 62 -7.57 4.27 18.07
C LEU A 62 -9.07 4.14 18.36
N LYS A 63 -9.74 3.13 17.79
CA LYS A 63 -11.16 2.86 18.04
C LYS A 63 -11.45 2.57 19.51
N LYS A 64 -10.52 1.97 20.26
CA LYS A 64 -10.68 1.71 21.70
C LYS A 64 -10.89 3.00 22.52
N TYR A 65 -10.32 4.12 22.10
CA TYR A 65 -10.38 5.39 22.83
C TYR A 65 -11.34 6.40 22.19
N ASN A 66 -12.01 6.04 21.09
CA ASN A 66 -12.92 6.92 20.36
C ASN A 66 -14.35 6.40 20.48
N VAL A 67 -15.27 7.26 20.88
CA VAL A 67 -16.70 7.01 20.75
C VAL A 67 -17.15 7.56 19.40
N VAL A 68 -17.78 6.72 18.57
CA VAL A 68 -18.33 7.14 17.28
C VAL A 68 -19.85 7.02 17.34
N ALA A 69 -20.54 8.14 17.21
CA ALA A 69 -21.99 8.22 17.12
C ALA A 69 -22.42 8.48 15.67
N TYR A 70 -23.34 7.67 15.14
CA TYR A 70 -23.86 7.79 13.78
C TYR A 70 -25.29 8.34 13.79
N GLY A 71 -25.70 8.97 12.68
CA GLY A 71 -27.08 9.42 12.48
C GLY A 71 -27.51 10.59 13.37
N ARG A 72 -26.56 11.44 13.78
CA ARG A 72 -26.86 12.67 14.52
C ARG A 72 -27.13 13.79 13.52
N ASN A 73 -28.26 14.47 13.69
CA ASN A 73 -28.56 15.69 12.95
C ASN A 73 -27.59 16.79 13.40
N GLU A 74 -27.19 17.67 12.49
CA GLU A 74 -26.43 18.85 12.89
C GLU A 74 -27.34 19.79 13.68
N GLU A 75 -27.08 19.92 14.98
CA GLU A 75 -27.65 20.98 15.80
C GLU A 75 -26.67 22.17 15.87
N ASP A 76 -27.18 23.35 16.28
CA ASP A 76 -26.37 24.57 16.52
C ASP A 76 -25.37 24.43 17.68
N LYS A 77 -25.34 23.26 18.34
CA LYS A 77 -24.39 22.92 19.40
C LYS A 77 -23.03 22.53 18.81
N GLY A 78 -21.97 22.69 19.60
CA GLY A 78 -20.64 22.18 19.24
C GLY A 78 -20.55 20.66 19.37
N ALA A 79 -19.66 20.03 18.60
CA ALA A 79 -19.46 18.57 18.61
C ALA A 79 -19.10 18.01 20.00
N ALA A 80 -18.40 18.79 20.84
CA ALA A 80 -18.06 18.41 22.20
C ALA A 80 -19.30 18.34 23.11
N GLU A 81 -20.21 19.32 22.98
CA GLU A 81 -21.46 19.38 23.74
C GLU A 81 -22.36 18.19 23.41
N GLU A 82 -22.51 17.89 22.10
CA GLU A 82 -23.28 16.74 21.64
C GLU A 82 -22.69 15.41 22.10
N ALA A 83 -21.36 15.31 22.14
CA ALA A 83 -20.67 14.13 22.66
C ALA A 83 -20.86 13.98 24.17
N LYS A 84 -20.78 15.08 24.94
CA LYS A 84 -21.06 15.09 26.38
C LYS A 84 -22.49 14.62 26.66
N GLU A 85 -23.49 15.23 26.02
CA GLU A 85 -24.90 14.84 26.17
C GLU A 85 -25.12 13.37 25.82
N PHE A 86 -24.50 12.88 24.74
CA PHE A 86 -24.60 11.47 24.36
C PHE A 86 -24.01 10.55 25.44
N ILE A 87 -22.83 10.86 25.96
CA ILE A 87 -22.16 10.05 26.98
C ILE A 87 -22.98 10.05 28.28
N GLU A 88 -23.50 11.20 28.71
CA GLU A 88 -24.32 11.31 29.91
C GLU A 88 -25.67 10.58 29.77
N GLN A 89 -26.35 10.72 28.64
CA GLN A 89 -27.69 10.14 28.47
C GLN A 89 -27.69 8.67 28.08
N LYS A 90 -26.71 8.21 27.29
CA LYS A 90 -26.70 6.84 26.74
C LYS A 90 -25.77 5.90 27.48
N LEU A 91 -24.69 6.42 28.05
CA LEU A 91 -23.73 5.63 28.79
C LEU A 91 -23.86 5.84 30.30
N GLU A 92 -24.66 6.82 30.75
CA GLU A 92 -24.85 7.16 32.17
C GLU A 92 -23.53 7.54 32.87
N ILE A 93 -22.60 8.12 32.12
CA ILE A 93 -21.30 8.58 32.61
C ILE A 93 -21.28 10.11 32.60
N PHE A 94 -21.03 10.71 33.75
CA PHE A 94 -20.91 12.17 33.88
C PHE A 94 -19.48 12.62 33.60
N ILE A 95 -19.33 13.51 32.62
CA ILE A 95 -18.04 14.09 32.22
C ILE A 95 -18.19 15.59 31.95
N GLU A 96 -17.13 16.34 32.21
CA GLU A 96 -17.03 17.71 31.74
C GLU A 96 -16.57 17.76 30.28
N ALA A 97 -17.04 18.75 29.52
CA ALA A 97 -16.65 18.91 28.12
C ALA A 97 -15.13 19.09 27.95
N THR A 98 -14.45 19.65 28.95
CA THR A 98 -12.99 19.78 29.00
C THR A 98 -12.24 18.46 29.11
N GLN A 99 -12.91 17.38 29.49
CA GLN A 99 -12.35 16.02 29.53
C GLN A 99 -12.39 15.35 28.15
N ILE A 100 -13.10 15.93 27.17
CA ILE A 100 -13.11 15.48 25.78
C ILE A 100 -11.89 16.06 25.08
N ARG A 101 -10.91 15.21 24.76
CA ARG A 101 -9.65 15.64 24.14
C ARG A 101 -9.85 16.28 22.77
N ASP A 102 -10.57 15.59 21.90
CA ASP A 102 -10.87 16.01 20.53
C ASP A 102 -12.32 15.65 20.22
N SER A 103 -13.06 16.55 19.55
CA SER A 103 -14.38 16.27 19.02
C SER A 103 -14.50 16.84 17.61
N TYR A 104 -15.04 16.06 16.68
CA TYR A 104 -15.19 16.45 15.30
C TYR A 104 -16.36 15.70 14.66
N ARG A 105 -17.04 16.36 13.72
CA ARG A 105 -18.08 15.75 12.90
C ARG A 105 -17.45 15.26 11.59
N ILE A 106 -17.81 14.05 11.17
CA ILE A 106 -17.40 13.48 9.88
C ILE A 106 -18.65 13.18 9.08
N GLY A 107 -18.84 13.90 7.98
CA GLY A 107 -20.01 13.75 7.12
C GLY A 107 -20.28 15.02 6.31
N ARG A 108 -21.32 14.98 5.47
CA ARG A 108 -21.85 16.16 4.80
C ARG A 108 -23.13 16.57 5.52
N LYS A 109 -23.33 17.88 5.72
CA LYS A 109 -24.62 18.43 6.10
C LYS A 109 -25.67 17.97 5.10
N VAL A 110 -26.70 17.28 5.56
CA VAL A 110 -27.87 16.98 4.73
C VAL A 110 -28.72 18.24 4.75
N GLU A 111 -28.55 19.10 3.76
CA GLU A 111 -29.45 20.25 3.57
C GLU A 111 -30.82 19.72 3.11
N ASN A 112 -31.89 20.12 3.80
CA ASN A 112 -33.33 19.83 3.54
C ASN A 112 -33.96 18.59 4.21
N GLN A 113 -33.94 18.50 5.54
CA GLN A 113 -34.97 17.77 6.30
C GLN A 113 -35.60 18.68 7.36
#